data_AF-A0A2S2QIS7-F1
#
_entry.id   AF-A0A2S2QIS7-F1
#
_cell.length_a   1.000
_cell.length_b   1.000
_cell.length_c   1.000
_cell.angle_alpha   90.00
_cell.angle_beta   90.00
_cell.angle_gamma   90.00
#
_symmetry.space_group_name_H-M   'P 1'
#
loop_
_entity.id
_entity.type
_entity.pdbx_description
1 polymer ?
#
loop_
_entity_poly.entity_id
_entity_poly.type
_entity_poly.pdbx_seq_one_letter_code
_entity_poly.pdbx_strand_id
1 'polypeptide(L)'
;FHVTDNYSFDVMHDMLEDVCNYDIGLMLKRMIFDLKYFSLNTLNNRIELFDYGPIDIRNRPTMISSESLKVKAILKMSASEMLCFVKNLGLMIGDLVPRNSEIWTVYIILDKILNIILSKCITFEDSFILENLITRTYLKIFRNKNLKPKHHHMVHYPLILRKSGPLP
;
A
#
# COMPACT_ATOMS: atom_id res chain seq x y z
N PHE A 1 15.00 -23.34 -19.10
CA PHE A 1 14.41 -22.79 -17.86
C PHE A 1 15.50 -22.82 -16.79
N HIS A 2 16.07 -21.66 -16.44
CA HIS A 2 17.03 -21.52 -15.34
C HIS A 2 16.36 -20.67 -14.25
N VAL A 3 16.20 -21.22 -13.05
CA VAL A 3 15.46 -20.61 -11.93
C VAL A 3 16.10 -19.30 -11.45
N THR A 4 17.37 -19.06 -11.82
CA THR A 4 18.14 -17.86 -11.48
C THR A 4 17.91 -16.66 -12.40
N ASP A 5 17.28 -16.86 -13.55
CA ASP A 5 17.18 -15.82 -14.60
C ASP A 5 15.76 -15.27 -14.81
N ASN A 6 14.74 -15.86 -14.17
CA ASN A 6 13.37 -15.36 -14.20
C ASN A 6 12.96 -14.85 -12.81
N TYR A 7 13.16 -13.55 -12.57
CA TYR A 7 12.56 -12.86 -11.45
C TYR A 7 11.08 -12.58 -11.79
N SER A 8 10.19 -13.50 -11.43
CA SER A 8 8.74 -13.27 -11.45
C SER A 8 8.30 -12.83 -10.06
N PHE A 9 7.73 -11.63 -9.96
CA PHE A 9 7.15 -11.11 -8.71
C PHE A 9 5.65 -10.98 -8.89
N ASP A 10 4.91 -11.39 -7.85
CA ASP A 10 3.46 -11.32 -7.82
C ASP A 10 3.07 -10.06 -7.04
N VAL A 11 2.66 -9.02 -7.76
CA VAL A 11 2.26 -7.75 -7.15
C VAL A 11 1.08 -7.96 -6.20
N MET A 12 0.16 -8.88 -6.51
CA MET A 12 -0.99 -9.14 -5.67
C MET A 12 -0.56 -9.71 -4.33
N HIS A 13 0.27 -10.74 -4.33
CA HIS A 13 0.73 -11.36 -3.09
C HIS A 13 1.75 -10.45 -2.37
N ASP A 14 2.86 -10.09 -3.02
CA ASP A 14 3.96 -9.39 -2.37
C ASP A 14 3.60 -7.97 -1.93
N MET A 15 2.85 -7.22 -2.76
CA MET A 15 2.48 -5.85 -2.43
C MET A 15 1.13 -5.77 -1.74
N LEU A 16 0.06 -6.31 -2.34
CA LEU A 16 -1.30 -6.06 -1.84
C LEU A 16 -1.61 -6.90 -0.59
N GLU A 17 -1.35 -8.21 -0.62
CA GLU A 17 -1.64 -9.09 0.52
C GLU A 17 -0.67 -8.91 1.69
N ASP A 18 0.59 -8.55 1.41
CA ASP A 18 1.62 -8.42 2.45
C ASP A 18 1.96 -6.97 2.82
N VAL A 19 2.68 -6.24 1.96
CA VAL A 19 3.23 -4.92 2.31
C VAL A 19 2.10 -3.93 2.62
N CYS A 20 1.12 -3.80 1.73
CA CYS A 20 0.00 -2.88 1.90
C CYS A 20 -0.85 -3.26 3.11
N ASN A 21 -1.17 -4.54 3.28
CA ASN A 21 -1.93 -5.00 4.43
C ASN A 21 -1.26 -4.62 5.75
N TYR A 22 0.04 -4.90 5.86
CA TYR A 22 0.82 -4.61 7.05
C TYR A 22 0.94 -3.11 7.30
N ASP A 23 1.36 -2.35 6.30
CA ASP A 23 1.61 -0.92 6.43
C ASP A 23 0.35 -0.14 6.70
N ILE A 24 -0.68 -0.33 5.87
CA ILE A 24 -1.95 0.39 6.02
C ILE A 24 -2.62 -0.02 7.33
N GLY A 25 -2.59 -1.30 7.68
CA GLY A 25 -3.09 -1.77 8.98
C GLY A 25 -2.39 -1.09 10.15
N LEU A 26 -1.06 -1.01 10.13
CA LEU A 26 -0.28 -0.34 11.18
C LEU A 26 -0.52 1.18 11.20
N MET A 27 -0.60 1.80 10.03
CA MET A 27 -0.91 3.22 9.88
C MET A 27 -2.27 3.56 10.48
N LEU A 28 -3.32 2.83 10.07
CA LEU A 28 -4.68 3.03 10.57
C LEU A 28 -4.76 2.79 12.08
N LYS A 29 -4.11 1.73 12.58
CA LYS A 29 -4.03 1.47 14.02
C LYS A 29 -3.45 2.68 14.76
N ARG A 30 -2.34 3.23 14.29
CA ARG A 30 -1.70 4.39 14.93
C ARG A 30 -2.56 5.65 14.82
N MET A 31 -3.11 5.96 13.65
CA MET A 31 -3.93 7.16 13.45
C MET A 31 -5.22 7.13 14.27
N ILE A 32 -5.85 5.97 14.42
CA ILE A 32 -7.14 5.83 15.13
C ILE A 32 -6.95 5.64 16.64
N PHE A 33 -6.01 4.79 17.05
CA PHE A 33 -5.90 4.39 18.46
C PHE A 33 -4.87 5.17 19.25
N ASP A 34 -3.77 5.59 18.63
CA ASP A 34 -2.67 6.27 19.34
C ASP A 34 -2.78 7.78 19.18
N LEU A 35 -2.91 8.27 17.93
CA LEU A 35 -2.92 9.69 17.59
C LEU A 35 -4.30 10.34 17.60
N LYS A 36 -5.36 9.51 17.54
CA LYS A 36 -6.77 9.95 17.58
C LYS A 36 -7.15 10.98 16.49
N TYR A 37 -6.60 10.85 15.29
CA TYR A 37 -6.95 11.73 14.17
C TYR A 37 -8.41 11.58 13.74
N PHE A 38 -8.92 10.35 13.77
CA PHE A 38 -10.31 10.03 13.47
C PHE A 38 -10.70 8.70 14.13
N SER A 39 -12.00 8.37 14.10
CA SER A 39 -12.50 7.13 14.68
C SER A 39 -12.61 5.99 13.66
N LEU A 40 -12.55 4.74 14.12
CA LEU A 40 -12.80 3.57 13.26
C LEU A 40 -14.21 3.61 12.64
N ASN A 41 -15.19 4.11 13.39
CA ASN A 41 -16.56 4.27 12.89
C ASN A 41 -16.61 5.27 11.73
N THR A 42 -15.90 6.39 11.84
CA THR A 42 -15.77 7.38 10.76
C THR A 42 -15.19 6.75 9.50
N LEU A 43 -14.12 5.96 9.63
CA LEU A 43 -13.52 5.27 8.49
C LEU A 43 -14.47 4.25 7.87
N ASN A 44 -15.10 3.38 8.68
CA ASN A 44 -16.03 2.38 8.17
C ASN A 44 -17.25 3.01 7.46
N ASN A 45 -17.80 4.09 8.01
CA ASN A 45 -18.88 4.84 7.36
C ASN A 45 -18.43 5.40 6.01
N ARG A 46 -17.20 5.92 5.91
CA ARG A 46 -16.67 6.43 4.64
C ARG A 46 -16.39 5.31 3.64
N ILE A 47 -15.84 4.17 4.07
CA ILE A 47 -15.71 2.97 3.22
C ILE A 47 -17.10 2.54 2.70
N GLU A 48 -18.14 2.65 3.52
CA GLU A 48 -19.47 2.21 3.13
C GLU A 48 -20.17 3.13 2.15
N LEU A 49 -20.03 4.44 2.34
CA LEU A 49 -20.74 5.45 1.57
C LEU A 49 -19.96 5.99 0.37
N PHE A 50 -18.69 5.61 0.22
CA PHE A 50 -17.86 6.06 -0.89
C PHE A 50 -18.38 5.57 -2.25
N ASP A 51 -18.39 6.45 -3.24
CA ASP A 51 -18.71 6.09 -4.62
C ASP A 51 -17.47 5.54 -5.32
N TYR A 52 -17.41 4.20 -5.43
CA TYR A 52 -16.32 3.48 -6.10
C TYR A 52 -16.45 3.49 -7.64
N GLY A 53 -17.55 4.00 -8.18
CA GLY A 53 -17.85 3.93 -9.60
C GLY A 53 -18.08 2.49 -10.11
N PRO A 54 -18.42 2.34 -11.40
CA PRO A 54 -18.89 1.06 -11.95
C PRO A 54 -17.81 -0.02 -12.07
N ILE A 55 -16.53 0.37 -12.10
CA ILE A 55 -15.39 -0.53 -12.28
C ILE A 55 -15.00 -1.17 -10.94
N ASP A 56 -14.84 -0.38 -9.89
CA ASP A 56 -14.28 -0.83 -8.62
C ASP A 56 -15.33 -1.26 -7.59
N ILE A 57 -16.63 -1.02 -7.85
CA ILE A 57 -17.72 -1.41 -6.93
C ILE A 57 -17.72 -2.90 -6.57
N ARG A 58 -17.29 -3.77 -7.50
CA ARG A 58 -17.18 -5.23 -7.26
C ARG A 58 -16.06 -5.60 -6.31
N ASN A 59 -15.07 -4.73 -6.15
CA ASN A 59 -13.92 -4.88 -5.26
C ASN A 59 -14.03 -3.93 -4.06
N ARG A 60 -15.25 -3.54 -3.68
CA ARG A 60 -15.48 -2.63 -2.55
C ARG A 60 -14.81 -3.20 -1.28
N PRO A 61 -13.99 -2.42 -0.56
CA PRO A 61 -13.36 -2.87 0.67
C PRO A 61 -14.38 -3.26 1.74
N THR A 62 -14.03 -4.28 2.53
CA THR A 62 -14.84 -4.72 3.67
C THR A 62 -14.72 -3.76 4.85
N MET A 63 -15.73 -3.75 5.72
CA MET A 63 -15.65 -3.04 6.98
C MET A 63 -14.51 -3.59 7.84
N ILE A 64 -13.77 -2.69 8.48
CA ILE A 64 -12.62 -3.05 9.29
C ILE A 64 -13.08 -3.36 10.72
N SER A 65 -12.77 -4.57 11.19
CA SER A 65 -13.02 -4.99 12.57
C SER A 65 -12.07 -4.29 13.54
N SER A 66 -12.63 -3.82 14.65
CA SER A 66 -11.88 -3.19 15.74
C SER A 66 -10.87 -4.16 16.34
N GLU A 67 -11.27 -5.42 16.52
CA GLU A 67 -10.43 -6.48 17.10
C GLU A 67 -9.23 -6.77 16.21
N SER A 68 -9.44 -6.96 14.91
CA SER A 68 -8.35 -7.29 13.98
C SER A 68 -7.36 -6.13 13.85
N LEU A 69 -7.87 -4.89 13.77
CA LEU A 69 -7.03 -3.71 13.61
C LEU A 69 -6.28 -3.37 14.90
N LYS A 70 -6.96 -3.34 16.05
CA LYS A 70 -6.34 -2.94 17.33
C LYS A 70 -5.32 -3.97 17.80
N VAL A 71 -5.64 -5.26 17.74
CA VAL A 71 -4.77 -6.33 18.25
C VAL A 71 -3.66 -6.63 17.25
N LYS A 72 -4.02 -6.91 15.99
CA LYS A 72 -3.08 -7.47 15.00
C LYS A 72 -2.59 -6.47 13.96
N ALA A 73 -3.23 -5.31 13.83
CA ALA A 73 -2.99 -4.37 12.73
C ALA A 73 -3.16 -5.05 11.35
N ILE A 74 -4.16 -5.94 11.23
CA ILE A 74 -4.43 -6.71 10.00
C ILE A 74 -5.77 -6.29 9.41
N LEU A 75 -5.79 -6.12 8.08
CA LEU A 75 -6.98 -5.87 7.28
C LEU A 75 -7.41 -7.19 6.61
N LYS A 76 -8.67 -7.60 6.77
CA LYS A 76 -9.18 -8.83 6.15
C LYS A 76 -9.78 -8.51 4.78
N MET A 77 -8.90 -8.29 3.82
CA MET A 77 -9.24 -7.93 2.44
C MET A 77 -8.45 -8.83 1.49
N SER A 78 -9.08 -9.25 0.39
CA SER A 78 -8.39 -9.82 -0.77
C SER A 78 -7.46 -8.78 -1.41
N ALA A 79 -6.55 -9.24 -2.28
CA ALA A 79 -5.67 -8.33 -3.02
C ALA A 79 -6.45 -7.25 -3.80
N SER A 80 -7.54 -7.62 -4.48
CA SER A 80 -8.37 -6.68 -5.25
C SER A 80 -9.07 -5.65 -4.36
N GLU A 81 -9.60 -6.07 -3.21
CA GLU A 81 -10.21 -5.17 -2.22
C GLU A 81 -9.16 -4.23 -1.60
N MET A 82 -7.96 -4.75 -1.30
CA MET A 82 -6.84 -3.93 -0.81
C MET A 82 -6.42 -2.89 -1.84
N LEU A 83 -6.32 -3.27 -3.11
CA LEU A 83 -5.99 -2.33 -4.18
C LEU A 83 -7.02 -1.21 -4.29
N CYS A 84 -8.30 -1.59 -4.30
CA CYS A 84 -9.41 -0.63 -4.29
C CYS A 84 -9.33 0.29 -3.06
N PHE A 85 -9.03 -0.28 -1.89
CA PHE A 85 -8.92 0.48 -0.66
C PHE A 85 -7.78 1.50 -0.71
N VAL A 86 -6.56 1.07 -1.05
CA VAL A 86 -5.36 1.94 -1.04
C VAL A 86 -5.49 3.08 -2.04
N LYS A 87 -6.01 2.80 -3.25
CA LYS A 87 -6.26 3.81 -4.29
C LYS A 87 -7.22 4.91 -3.83
N ASN A 88 -8.25 4.54 -3.07
CA ASN A 88 -9.30 5.47 -2.64
C ASN A 88 -9.07 6.04 -1.24
N LEU A 89 -8.14 5.49 -0.45
CA LEU A 89 -7.92 5.86 0.94
C LEU A 89 -7.61 7.35 1.12
N GLY A 90 -6.82 7.92 0.19
CA GLY A 90 -6.47 9.33 0.19
C GLY A 90 -7.69 10.24 0.11
N LEU A 91 -8.68 9.87 -0.71
CA LEU A 91 -9.95 10.58 -0.83
C LEU A 91 -10.86 10.31 0.38
N MET A 92 -10.76 9.14 0.98
CA MET A 92 -11.59 8.75 2.13
C MET A 92 -11.16 9.39 3.44
N ILE A 93 -9.87 9.62 3.70
CA ILE A 93 -9.42 10.11 5.01
C ILE A 93 -8.39 11.24 4.94
N GLY A 94 -7.98 11.70 3.76
CA GLY A 94 -6.93 12.71 3.63
C GLY A 94 -7.26 14.04 4.31
N ASP A 95 -8.54 14.42 4.38
CA ASP A 95 -9.04 15.60 5.10
C ASP A 95 -9.01 15.45 6.64
N LEU A 96 -8.93 14.21 7.14
CA LEU A 96 -8.92 13.89 8.57
C LEU A 96 -7.51 13.83 9.16
N VAL A 97 -6.47 13.93 8.33
CA VAL A 97 -5.07 13.73 8.74
C VAL A 97 -4.30 15.06 8.69
N PRO A 98 -3.55 15.42 9.75
CA PRO A 98 -2.73 16.63 9.75
C PRO A 98 -1.70 16.65 8.63
N ARG A 99 -1.47 17.83 8.03
CA ARG A 99 -0.56 18.01 6.88
C ARG A 99 0.90 17.59 7.13
N ASN A 100 1.34 17.63 8.39
CA ASN A 100 2.69 17.27 8.81
C ASN A 100 2.81 15.85 9.38
N SER A 101 1.82 14.98 9.13
CA SER A 101 1.84 13.60 9.59
C SER A 101 2.91 12.78 8.85
N GLU A 102 3.93 12.33 9.58
CA GLU A 102 4.95 11.40 9.07
C GLU A 102 4.32 10.07 8.63
N ILE A 103 3.27 9.62 9.34
CA ILE A 103 2.55 8.40 9.00
C ILE A 103 1.83 8.56 7.65
N TRP A 104 1.23 9.72 7.40
CA TRP A 104 0.59 10.01 6.11
C TRP A 104 1.58 10.07 4.97
N THR A 105 2.78 10.60 5.23
CA THR A 105 3.87 10.63 4.26
C THR A 105 4.23 9.22 3.78
N VAL A 106 4.21 8.23 4.68
CA VAL A 106 4.41 6.81 4.31
C VAL A 106 3.35 6.33 3.33
N TYR A 107 2.06 6.62 3.59
CA TYR A 107 0.99 6.25 2.65
C TYR A 107 1.18 6.88 1.27
N ILE A 108 1.51 8.17 1.22
CA ILE A 108 1.74 8.86 -0.06
C ILE A 108 2.88 8.19 -0.85
N ILE A 109 3.94 7.75 -0.18
CA ILE A 109 5.05 7.05 -0.85
C ILE A 109 4.62 5.65 -1.31
N LEU A 110 3.88 4.91 -0.47
CA LEU A 110 3.38 3.58 -0.81
C LEU A 110 2.41 3.64 -2.01
N ASP A 111 1.52 4.62 -2.04
CA ASP A 111 0.60 4.88 -3.15
C ASP A 111 1.36 5.19 -4.46
N LYS A 112 2.41 6.05 -4.39
CA LYS A 112 3.28 6.31 -5.55
C LYS A 112 3.99 5.05 -6.06
N ILE A 113 4.49 4.22 -5.15
CA ILE A 113 5.13 2.95 -5.48
C ILE A 113 4.14 2.03 -6.22
N LEU A 114 2.93 1.86 -5.68
CA LEU A 114 1.88 1.05 -6.31
C LEU A 114 1.48 1.59 -7.68
N ASN A 115 1.33 2.91 -7.82
CA ASN A 115 0.97 3.53 -9.09
C ASN A 115 2.01 3.27 -10.19
N ILE A 116 3.30 3.26 -9.85
CA ILE A 116 4.36 2.91 -10.81
C ILE A 116 4.31 1.41 -11.13
N ILE A 117 4.26 0.56 -10.10
CA ILE A 117 4.32 -0.91 -10.26
C ILE A 117 3.12 -1.43 -11.06
N LEU A 118 1.94 -0.84 -10.88
CA LEU A 118 0.69 -1.24 -11.56
C LEU A 118 0.46 -0.48 -12.89
N SER A 119 1.39 0.36 -13.31
CA SER A 119 1.26 1.07 -14.57
C SER A 119 1.40 0.11 -15.75
N LYS A 120 0.46 0.21 -16.71
CA LYS A 120 0.48 -0.60 -17.94
C LYS A 120 1.66 -0.26 -18.85
N CYS A 121 2.22 0.93 -18.71
CA CYS A 121 3.35 1.41 -19.49
C CYS A 121 4.36 2.03 -18.52
N ILE A 122 5.59 1.53 -18.56
CA ILE A 122 6.64 1.93 -17.64
C ILE A 122 7.86 2.31 -18.48
N THR A 123 8.38 3.50 -18.24
CA THR A 123 9.60 4.01 -18.87
C THR A 123 10.84 3.58 -18.10
N PHE A 124 12.01 3.74 -18.70
CA PHE A 124 13.26 3.47 -18.00
C PHE A 124 13.43 4.43 -16.82
N GLU A 125 13.01 5.69 -16.97
CA GLU A 125 13.00 6.72 -15.94
C GLU A 125 12.14 6.33 -14.72
N ASP A 126 10.96 5.75 -14.96
CA ASP A 126 10.06 5.28 -13.88
C ASP A 126 10.74 4.24 -12.99
N SER A 127 11.61 3.39 -13.56
CA SER A 127 12.37 2.43 -12.78
C SER A 127 13.37 3.10 -11.81
N PHE A 128 14.01 4.21 -12.20
CA PHE A 128 14.87 4.98 -11.29
C PHE A 128 14.07 5.75 -10.25
N ILE A 129 12.90 6.28 -10.62
CA ILE A 129 11.99 6.91 -9.68
C ILE A 129 11.57 5.90 -8.63
N LEU A 130 11.18 4.69 -9.04
CA LEU A 130 10.81 3.60 -8.14
C LEU A 130 11.97 3.22 -7.21
N GLU A 131 13.18 3.06 -7.75
CA GLU A 131 14.38 2.76 -6.97
C GLU A 131 14.64 3.83 -5.89
N ASN A 132 14.55 5.10 -6.26
CA ASN A 132 14.71 6.22 -5.32
C ASN A 132 13.59 6.25 -4.27
N LEU A 133 12.34 6.05 -4.66
CA LEU A 133 11.20 6.02 -3.73
C LEU A 133 11.39 4.93 -2.67
N ILE A 134 11.77 3.72 -3.09
CA ILE A 134 11.93 2.56 -2.21
C ILE A 134 13.17 2.72 -1.32
N THR A 135 14.35 2.88 -1.92
CA THR A 135 15.62 2.80 -1.18
C THR A 135 15.91 4.07 -0.38
N ARG A 136 15.61 5.25 -0.93
CA ARG A 136 16.00 6.53 -0.32
C ARG A 136 14.92 7.15 0.55
N THR A 137 13.67 6.74 0.38
CA THR A 137 12.54 7.37 1.09
C THR A 137 11.84 6.36 1.97
N TYR A 138 11.20 5.36 1.39
CA TYR A 138 10.39 4.39 2.10
C TYR A 138 11.21 3.63 3.17
N LEU A 139 12.30 2.96 2.77
CA LEU A 139 13.14 2.18 3.70
C LEU A 139 13.83 3.06 4.75
N LYS A 140 14.09 4.34 4.45
CA LYS A 140 14.66 5.27 5.44
C LYS A 140 13.66 5.66 6.52
N ILE A 141 12.41 5.93 6.15
CA ILE A 141 11.34 6.24 7.11
C ILE A 141 11.04 5.02 7.99
N PHE A 142 11.15 3.81 7.42
CA PHE A 142 10.97 2.56 8.14
C PHE A 142 12.22 2.01 8.84
N ARG A 143 13.39 2.65 8.72
CA ARG A 143 14.67 2.12 9.25
C ARG A 143 14.66 1.88 10.76
N ASN A 144 13.76 2.56 11.47
CA ASN A 144 13.58 2.43 12.92
C ASN A 144 12.40 1.49 13.30
N LYS A 145 11.84 0.76 12.34
CA LYS A 145 10.74 -0.20 12.53
C LYS A 145 11.12 -1.57 11.99
N ASN A 146 10.55 -2.62 12.57
CA ASN A 146 10.78 -4.00 12.14
C ASN A 146 10.13 -4.25 10.77
N LEU A 147 10.89 -4.04 9.70
CA LEU A 147 10.51 -4.41 8.34
C LEU A 147 10.39 -5.94 8.24
N LYS A 148 9.29 -6.44 7.66
CA LYS A 148 9.17 -7.86 7.33
C LYS A 148 10.08 -8.20 6.14
N PRO A 149 10.57 -9.45 6.00
CA PRO A 149 11.39 -9.88 4.87
C PRO A 149 10.84 -9.50 3.49
N LYS A 150 9.51 -9.54 3.29
CA LYS A 150 8.86 -9.16 2.02
C LYS A 150 9.02 -7.67 1.66
N HIS A 151 9.35 -6.79 2.61
CA HIS A 151 9.70 -5.41 2.29
C HIS A 151 11.03 -5.30 1.55
N HIS A 152 11.92 -6.29 1.72
CA HIS A 152 13.16 -6.37 0.96
C HIS A 152 12.90 -6.70 -0.52
N HIS A 153 11.83 -7.45 -0.82
CA HIS A 153 11.44 -7.79 -2.19
C HIS A 153 11.21 -6.52 -3.03
N MET A 154 10.67 -5.45 -2.42
CA MET A 154 10.48 -4.14 -3.07
C MET A 154 11.77 -3.61 -3.73
N VAL A 155 12.94 -3.86 -3.13
CA VAL A 155 14.23 -3.38 -3.66
C VAL A 155 14.54 -3.97 -5.04
N HIS A 156 13.95 -5.13 -5.38
CA HIS A 156 14.19 -5.78 -6.67
C HIS A 156 13.25 -5.29 -7.78
N TYR A 157 12.11 -4.67 -7.46
CA TYR A 157 11.12 -4.20 -8.45
C TYR A 157 11.72 -3.30 -9.54
N PRO A 158 12.56 -2.30 -9.24
CA PRO A 158 13.23 -1.49 -10.27
C PRO A 158 14.03 -2.31 -11.28
N LEU A 159 14.79 -3.31 -10.80
CA LEU A 159 15.61 -4.17 -11.66
C LEU A 159 14.74 -5.00 -12.60
N ILE A 160 13.62 -5.51 -12.09
CA ILE A 160 12.70 -6.37 -12.86
C ILE A 160 11.99 -5.56 -13.92
N LEU A 161 11.50 -4.37 -13.58
CA LEU A 161 10.89 -3.47 -14.55
C LEU A 161 11.83 -3.14 -15.70
N ARG A 162 13.13 -2.95 -15.43
CA ARG A 162 14.15 -2.73 -16.47
C ARG A 162 14.39 -3.95 -17.36
N LYS A 163 14.29 -5.16 -16.81
CA LYS A 163 14.60 -6.41 -17.53
C LYS A 163 13.40 -7.01 -18.26
N SER A 164 12.22 -6.92 -17.67
CA SER A 164 11.02 -7.64 -18.08
C SER A 164 9.86 -6.72 -18.51
N GLY A 165 10.00 -5.41 -18.32
CA GLY A 165 8.92 -4.44 -18.58
C GLY A 165 7.85 -4.44 -17.47
N PRO A 166 6.64 -3.91 -17.75
CA PRO A 166 5.53 -3.91 -16.80
C PRO A 166 5.21 -5.30 -16.25
N LEU A 167 4.86 -5.35 -14.97
CA LEU A 167 4.52 -6.61 -14.30
C LEU A 167 3.10 -7.06 -14.72
N PRO A 168 2.89 -8.38 -14.90
CA PRO A 168 1.60 -8.93 -15.28
C PRO A 168 0.52 -8.76 -14.21
#